data_AF-R7SF14-F1
#
_entry.id   AF-R7SF14-F1
#
_cell.length_a   1.000
_cell.length_b   1.000
_cell.length_c   1.000
_cell.angle_alpha   90.00
_cell.angle_beta   90.00
_cell.angle_gamma   90.00
#
_symmetry.space_group_name_H-M   'P 1'
#
loop_
_entity.id
_entity.type
_entity.pdbx_description
1 polymer ?
#
loop_
_entity_poly.entity_id
_entity_poly.type
_entity_poly.pdbx_seq_one_letter_code
_entity_poly.pdbx_strand_id
1 'polypeptide(L)'
;MDSDADIDLCYKSLSTMWLVQLLSVAWWSVTLYDYLFQLTNEIDLVWTDPVSMTSGIYFILRYLGMVMQLIYVIVGLQRLPNLTQQILLLTDEGVGSRCLSVIDSDVRALKVVNESLLELIVGTIFLIQPLVDATIAWVGSIYLAALQIILLLRVYALYKASKRLLLVLGACFILEMACVIFALQWGIYSDRANNYGLLVGAVPWASFELLLLVLILRASYKHRQATWGTMRIGLNPLLKIVVRDSSIYFLGFICSSALLIICALYVEESYLGVASGAALANLLGPRLVLTLRK
;
A
#
# COMPACT_ATOMS: atom_id res chain seq x y z
N MET A 1 11.45 29.69 -25.02
CA MET A 1 11.09 28.51 -24.21
C MET A 1 11.98 27.40 -24.70
N ASP A 2 12.77 26.80 -23.80
CA ASP A 2 13.72 25.75 -24.13
C ASP A 2 12.97 24.43 -24.34
N SER A 3 12.81 24.01 -25.59
CA SER A 3 12.25 22.70 -25.94
C SER A 3 12.97 21.54 -25.24
N ASP A 4 14.26 21.72 -24.94
CA ASP A 4 15.09 20.68 -24.33
C ASP A 4 14.71 20.42 -22.87
N ALA A 5 14.25 21.44 -22.14
CA ALA A 5 13.81 21.29 -20.75
C ALA A 5 12.48 20.52 -20.65
N ASP A 6 11.58 20.73 -21.61
CA ASP A 6 10.28 20.05 -21.64
C ASP A 6 10.43 18.56 -21.98
N ILE A 7 11.39 18.21 -22.86
CA ILE A 7 11.69 16.82 -23.22
C ILE A 7 12.27 16.04 -22.03
N ASP A 8 13.19 16.64 -21.28
CA ASP A 8 13.80 15.98 -20.10
C ASP A 8 12.77 15.73 -18.99
N LEU A 9 11.87 16.68 -18.76
CA LEU A 9 10.77 16.53 -17.81
C LEU A 9 9.81 15.38 -18.22
N CYS A 10 9.50 15.28 -19.51
CA CYS A 10 8.66 14.21 -20.05
C CYS A 10 9.32 12.83 -19.87
N TYR A 11 10.61 12.70 -20.19
CA TYR A 11 11.35 11.45 -20.02
C TYR A 11 11.41 11.02 -18.56
N LYS A 12 11.62 11.96 -17.63
CA LYS A 12 11.65 11.69 -16.20
C LYS A 12 10.30 11.18 -15.71
N SER A 13 9.20 11.84 -16.06
CA SER A 13 7.84 11.40 -15.70
C SER A 13 7.53 10.00 -16.23
N LEU A 14 7.84 9.75 -17.50
CA LEU A 14 7.69 8.44 -18.14
C LEU A 14 8.45 7.36 -17.37
N SER A 15 9.74 7.59 -17.08
CA SER A 15 10.58 6.62 -16.37
C SER A 15 10.04 6.29 -14.97
N THR A 16 9.52 7.29 -14.25
CA THR A 16 8.96 7.08 -12.91
C THR A 16 7.67 6.26 -12.96
N MET A 17 6.81 6.51 -13.94
CA MET A 17 5.55 5.78 -14.06
C MET A 17 5.79 4.30 -14.40
N TRP A 18 6.72 4.00 -15.32
CA TRP A 18 7.12 2.62 -15.62
C TRP A 18 7.69 1.90 -14.39
N LEU A 19 8.55 2.57 -13.62
CA LEU A 19 9.14 2.01 -12.41
C LEU A 19 8.06 1.66 -11.37
N VAL A 20 7.07 2.53 -11.16
CA VAL A 20 5.95 2.28 -10.24
C VAL A 20 5.16 1.04 -10.63
N GLN A 21 4.87 0.86 -11.92
CA GLN A 21 4.12 -0.29 -12.41
C GLN A 21 4.91 -1.60 -12.31
N LEU A 22 6.20 -1.58 -12.65
CA LEU A 22 7.07 -2.75 -12.48
C LEU A 22 7.15 -3.15 -11.01
N LEU A 23 7.26 -2.16 -10.11
CA LEU A 23 7.29 -2.41 -8.68
C LEU A 23 5.95 -2.92 -8.16
N SER A 24 4.80 -2.43 -8.63
CA SER A 24 3.49 -2.94 -8.21
C SER A 24 3.28 -4.40 -8.63
N VAL A 25 3.70 -4.77 -9.84
CA VAL A 25 3.68 -6.16 -10.34
C VAL A 25 4.64 -7.05 -9.55
N ALA A 26 5.86 -6.56 -9.26
CA ALA A 26 6.83 -7.28 -8.45
C ALA A 26 6.28 -7.52 -7.03
N TRP A 27 5.71 -6.49 -6.39
CA TRP A 27 5.10 -6.61 -5.08
C TRP A 27 3.93 -7.59 -5.06
N TRP A 28 3.05 -7.54 -6.07
CA TRP A 28 1.95 -8.49 -6.19
C TRP A 28 2.46 -9.93 -6.33
N SER A 29 3.52 -10.13 -7.12
CA SER A 29 4.17 -11.44 -7.31
C SER A 29 4.77 -11.97 -6.00
N VAL A 30 5.42 -11.10 -5.22
CA VAL A 30 5.97 -11.46 -3.90
C VAL A 30 4.85 -11.82 -2.92
N THR A 31 3.77 -11.04 -2.87
CA THR A 31 2.60 -11.35 -2.03
C THR A 31 1.98 -12.69 -2.43
N LEU A 32 1.82 -12.95 -3.73
CA LEU A 32 1.28 -14.20 -4.24
C LEU A 32 2.18 -15.39 -3.88
N TYR A 33 3.49 -15.25 -4.06
CA TYR A 33 4.45 -16.29 -3.69
C TYR A 33 4.40 -16.62 -2.19
N ASP A 34 4.39 -15.59 -1.34
CA ASP A 34 4.25 -15.76 0.11
C ASP A 34 2.95 -16.48 0.48
N TYR A 35 1.87 -16.22 -0.28
CA TYR A 35 0.57 -16.82 -0.01
C TYR A 35 0.54 -18.30 -0.35
N LEU A 36 1.12 -18.67 -1.50
CA LEU A 36 1.29 -20.07 -1.89
C LEU A 36 2.13 -20.83 -0.86
N PHE A 37 3.20 -20.21 -0.35
CA PHE A 37 4.06 -20.83 0.66
C PHE A 37 3.37 -20.99 2.02
N GLN A 38 2.53 -20.04 2.43
CA GLN A 38 1.80 -20.10 3.69
C GLN A 38 0.53 -20.96 3.65
N LEU A 39 0.08 -21.38 2.46
CA LEU A 39 -1.21 -22.05 2.29
C LEU A 39 -1.33 -23.32 3.15
N THR A 40 -0.26 -24.12 3.28
CA THR A 40 -0.28 -25.33 4.11
C THR A 40 -0.53 -25.01 5.58
N ASN A 41 0.23 -24.05 6.14
CA ASN A 41 0.05 -23.62 7.53
C ASN A 41 -1.33 -23.00 7.77
N GLU A 42 -1.89 -22.33 6.75
CA GLU A 42 -3.21 -21.74 6.82
C GLU A 42 -4.31 -22.80 6.85
N ILE A 43 -4.21 -23.85 6.03
CA ILE A 43 -5.14 -24.98 6.04
C ILE A 43 -5.21 -25.58 7.44
N ASP A 44 -4.05 -25.88 8.02
CA ASP A 44 -3.96 -26.52 9.33
C ASP A 44 -4.45 -25.60 10.47
N LEU A 45 -4.10 -24.32 10.45
CA LEU A 45 -4.39 -23.40 11.56
C LEU A 45 -5.74 -22.71 11.44
N VAL A 46 -6.22 -22.40 10.24
CA VAL A 46 -7.41 -21.55 10.04
C VAL A 46 -8.62 -22.37 9.66
N TRP A 47 -8.42 -23.36 8.79
CA TRP A 47 -9.51 -24.08 8.13
C TRP A 47 -9.87 -25.40 8.83
N THR A 48 -8.94 -26.05 9.54
CA THR A 48 -9.23 -27.27 10.31
C THR A 48 -9.95 -26.99 11.63
N ASP A 49 -9.64 -25.86 12.26
CA ASP A 49 -10.27 -25.44 13.51
C ASP A 49 -11.70 -24.86 13.31
N PRO A 50 -12.57 -24.89 14.33
CA PRO A 50 -13.87 -24.22 14.26
C PRO A 50 -13.73 -22.73 13.93
N VAL A 51 -14.69 -22.21 13.15
CA VAL A 51 -14.69 -20.82 12.68
C VAL A 51 -14.71 -19.88 13.89
N SER A 52 -13.60 -19.17 14.09
CA SER A 52 -13.45 -18.15 15.14
C SER A 52 -13.51 -16.74 14.53
N MET A 53 -13.78 -15.73 15.37
CA MET A 53 -13.71 -14.32 14.95
C MET A 53 -12.34 -13.98 14.33
N THR A 54 -11.26 -14.57 14.85
CA THR A 54 -9.90 -14.43 14.33
C THR A 54 -9.76 -15.01 12.92
N SER A 55 -10.41 -16.14 12.61
CA SER A 55 -10.45 -16.70 11.25
C SER A 55 -11.12 -15.73 10.27
N GLY A 56 -12.22 -15.08 10.69
CA GLY A 56 -12.91 -14.07 9.86
C GLY A 56 -12.05 -12.84 9.59
N ILE A 57 -11.40 -12.30 10.62
CA ILE A 57 -10.47 -11.16 10.48
C ILE A 57 -9.29 -11.54 9.57
N TYR A 58 -8.74 -12.74 9.74
CA TYR A 58 -7.68 -13.25 8.88
C TYR A 58 -8.11 -13.31 7.41
N PHE A 59 -9.29 -13.90 7.13
CA PHE A 59 -9.84 -14.00 5.79
C PHE A 59 -10.02 -12.62 5.16
N ILE A 60 -10.66 -11.69 5.86
CA ILE A 60 -10.86 -10.33 5.37
C ILE A 60 -9.51 -9.69 5.05
N LEU A 61 -8.55 -9.71 5.98
CA LEU A 61 -7.27 -9.05 5.77
C LEU A 61 -6.47 -9.65 4.62
N ARG A 62 -6.55 -10.97 4.43
CA ARG A 62 -5.79 -11.67 3.40
C ARG A 62 -6.39 -11.47 2.02
N TYR A 63 -7.68 -11.77 1.86
CA TYR A 63 -8.31 -11.76 0.54
C TYR A 63 -8.65 -10.34 0.08
N LEU A 64 -9.07 -9.44 0.98
CA LEU A 64 -9.27 -8.04 0.62
C LEU A 64 -7.95 -7.39 0.19
N GLY A 65 -6.87 -7.69 0.91
CA GLY A 65 -5.53 -7.23 0.58
C GLY A 65 -5.07 -7.63 -0.83
N MET A 66 -5.25 -8.92 -1.18
CA MET A 66 -4.95 -9.41 -2.54
C MET A 66 -5.79 -8.74 -3.61
N VAL A 67 -7.10 -8.64 -3.41
CA VAL A 67 -8.01 -8.01 -4.38
C VAL A 67 -7.59 -6.56 -4.62
N MET A 68 -7.30 -5.82 -3.55
CA MET A 68 -6.82 -4.46 -3.64
C MET A 68 -5.52 -4.36 -4.44
N GLN A 69 -4.55 -5.23 -4.16
CA GLN A 69 -3.26 -5.21 -4.86
C GLN A 69 -3.39 -5.60 -6.34
N LEU A 70 -4.30 -6.52 -6.66
CA LEU A 70 -4.65 -6.85 -8.04
C LEU A 70 -5.31 -5.67 -8.76
N ILE A 71 -6.22 -4.95 -8.09
CA ILE A 71 -6.83 -3.73 -8.63
C ILE A 71 -5.75 -2.69 -8.93
N TYR A 72 -4.80 -2.46 -8.02
CA TYR A 72 -3.67 -1.55 -8.28
C TYR A 72 -2.83 -1.96 -9.50
N VAL A 73 -2.57 -3.26 -9.68
CA VAL A 73 -1.87 -3.74 -10.87
C VAL A 73 -2.69 -3.50 -12.13
N ILE A 74 -3.99 -3.82 -12.12
CA ILE A 74 -4.87 -3.64 -13.28
C ILE A 74 -4.99 -2.15 -13.65
N VAL A 75 -5.27 -1.28 -12.68
CA VAL A 75 -5.35 0.17 -12.89
C VAL A 75 -4.01 0.71 -13.37
N GLY A 76 -2.90 0.22 -12.81
CA GLY A 76 -1.56 0.56 -13.28
C GLY A 76 -1.35 0.18 -14.75
N LEU A 77 -1.68 -1.04 -15.14
CA LEU A 77 -1.54 -1.53 -16.51
C LEU A 77 -2.46 -0.81 -17.50
N GLN A 78 -3.66 -0.41 -17.08
CA GLN A 78 -4.60 0.37 -17.90
C GLN A 78 -4.07 1.76 -18.26
N ARG A 79 -3.11 2.31 -17.52
CA ARG A 79 -2.48 3.61 -17.84
C ARG A 79 -1.40 3.53 -18.93
N LEU A 80 -0.87 2.34 -19.23
CA LEU A 80 0.15 2.13 -20.27
C LEU A 80 -0.27 2.54 -21.70
N PRO A 81 -1.44 2.14 -22.24
CA PRO A 81 -1.80 2.42 -23.63
C PRO A 81 -1.94 3.93 -23.93
N ASN A 82 -2.34 4.73 -22.93
CA ASN A 82 -2.42 6.19 -23.09
C ASN A 82 -1.04 6.82 -23.33
N LEU A 83 0.04 6.26 -22.77
CA LEU A 83 1.39 6.74 -23.03
C LEU A 83 1.94 6.27 -24.36
N THR A 84 1.61 5.05 -24.80
CA THR A 84 1.99 4.61 -26.15
C THR A 84 1.41 5.55 -27.19
N GLN A 85 0.18 6.04 -26.99
CA GLN A 85 -0.44 7.04 -27.86
C GLN A 85 0.22 8.42 -27.77
N GLN A 86 0.54 8.91 -26.57
CA GLN A 86 1.25 10.19 -26.41
C GLN A 86 2.65 10.17 -27.03
N ILE A 87 3.39 9.07 -26.87
CA ILE A 87 4.70 8.88 -27.50
C ILE A 87 4.54 8.87 -29.03
N LEU A 88 3.51 8.19 -29.55
CA LEU A 88 3.24 8.16 -30.99
C LEU A 88 2.98 9.56 -31.57
N LEU A 89 2.19 10.38 -30.86
CA LEU A 89 1.93 11.78 -31.24
C LEU A 89 3.19 12.64 -31.19
N LEU A 90 4.04 12.47 -30.17
CA LEU A 90 5.31 13.19 -30.06
C LEU A 90 6.32 12.76 -31.14
N THR A 91 6.29 11.51 -31.60
CA THR A 91 7.13 11.07 -32.73
C THR A 91 6.67 11.57 -34.09
N ASP A 92 5.40 11.96 -34.24
CA ASP A 92 4.82 12.42 -35.51
C ASP A 92 5.23 13.86 -35.85
N GLU A 93 5.53 14.71 -34.85
CA GLU A 93 5.87 16.12 -35.07
C GLU A 93 7.30 16.39 -35.57
N GLY A 94 8.17 15.38 -35.79
CA GLY A 94 9.52 15.70 -36.30
C GLY A 94 10.44 14.60 -36.83
N VAL A 95 10.23 13.31 -36.58
CA VAL A 95 11.26 12.29 -36.90
C VAL A 95 10.70 11.00 -37.57
N GLY A 96 9.38 10.78 -37.57
CA GLY A 96 8.78 9.50 -37.98
C GLY A 96 8.52 9.26 -39.48
N SER A 97 8.85 10.19 -40.37
CA SER A 97 8.33 10.20 -41.75
C SER A 97 8.80 9.06 -42.68
N ARG A 98 9.81 8.25 -42.31
CA ARG A 98 10.37 7.22 -43.20
C ARG A 98 10.00 5.77 -42.90
N CYS A 99 9.42 5.46 -41.73
CA CYS A 99 9.09 4.06 -41.36
C CYS A 99 7.59 3.72 -41.44
N LEU A 100 6.70 4.70 -41.55
CA LEU A 100 5.24 4.50 -41.46
C LEU A 100 4.55 4.17 -42.78
N SER A 101 5.22 4.28 -43.93
CA SER A 101 4.58 4.12 -45.25
C SER A 101 4.26 2.67 -45.65
N VAL A 102 4.69 1.66 -44.88
CA VAL A 102 4.50 0.24 -45.22
C VAL A 102 3.28 -0.39 -44.52
N ILE A 103 2.64 0.32 -43.58
CA ILE A 103 1.56 -0.22 -42.73
C ILE A 103 0.26 0.61 -42.89
N ASP A 104 -0.02 1.15 -44.08
CA ASP A 104 -0.93 2.30 -44.22
C ASP A 104 -2.31 1.98 -44.86
N SER A 105 -2.51 0.81 -45.49
CA SER A 105 -3.81 0.49 -46.14
C SER A 105 -4.76 -0.33 -45.26
N ASP A 106 -4.27 -1.37 -44.58
CA ASP A 106 -5.13 -2.24 -43.76
C ASP A 106 -5.36 -1.70 -42.34
N VAL A 107 -4.42 -0.90 -41.83
CA VAL A 107 -4.57 -0.23 -40.53
C VAL A 107 -5.64 0.85 -40.59
N ARG A 108 -5.85 1.55 -41.71
CA ARG A 108 -6.80 2.67 -41.79
C ARG A 108 -8.25 2.26 -41.56
N ALA A 109 -8.68 1.11 -42.07
CA ALA A 109 -10.04 0.62 -41.87
C ALA A 109 -10.27 0.12 -40.42
N LEU A 110 -9.27 -0.54 -39.83
CA LEU A 110 -9.27 -0.86 -38.40
C LEU A 110 -9.19 0.39 -37.53
N LYS A 111 -8.49 1.44 -37.97
CA LYS A 111 -8.29 2.70 -37.24
C LYS A 111 -9.60 3.46 -37.06
N VAL A 112 -10.42 3.58 -38.10
CA VAL A 112 -11.68 4.36 -38.03
C VAL A 112 -12.72 3.70 -37.11
N VAL A 113 -12.90 2.38 -37.19
CA VAL A 113 -13.84 1.66 -36.31
C VAL A 113 -13.32 1.61 -34.87
N ASN A 114 -12.00 1.51 -34.70
CA ASN A 114 -11.37 1.47 -33.39
C ASN A 114 -11.33 2.86 -32.74
N GLU A 115 -11.24 3.97 -33.49
CA GLU A 115 -11.20 5.32 -32.92
C GLU A 115 -12.50 5.70 -32.19
N SER A 116 -13.68 5.46 -32.79
CA SER A 116 -14.95 5.77 -32.10
C SER A 116 -15.21 4.87 -30.88
N LEU A 117 -14.86 3.59 -30.97
CA LEU A 117 -14.95 2.66 -29.83
C LEU A 117 -13.93 3.02 -28.74
N LEU A 118 -12.73 3.42 -29.13
CA LEU A 118 -11.69 3.83 -28.22
C LEU A 118 -12.07 5.14 -27.52
N GLU A 119 -12.61 6.13 -28.22
CA GLU A 119 -13.10 7.37 -27.58
C GLU A 119 -14.22 7.08 -26.56
N LEU A 120 -15.14 6.16 -26.88
CA LEU A 120 -16.19 5.75 -25.95
C LEU A 120 -15.61 5.02 -24.73
N ILE A 121 -14.65 4.11 -24.94
CA ILE A 121 -14.00 3.35 -23.86
C ILE A 121 -13.15 4.29 -22.99
N VAL A 122 -12.36 5.17 -23.60
CA VAL A 122 -11.52 6.14 -22.89
C VAL A 122 -12.40 7.13 -22.12
N GLY A 123 -13.48 7.63 -22.73
CA GLY A 123 -14.43 8.52 -22.06
C GLY A 123 -15.14 7.86 -20.88
N THR A 124 -15.54 6.60 -20.99
CA THR A 124 -16.15 5.86 -19.87
C THR A 124 -15.15 5.55 -18.76
N ILE A 125 -13.91 5.19 -19.11
CA ILE A 125 -12.81 5.02 -18.13
C ILE A 125 -12.57 6.34 -17.39
N PHE A 126 -12.48 7.46 -18.11
CA PHE A 126 -12.26 8.78 -17.51
C PHE A 126 -13.37 9.18 -16.53
N LEU A 127 -14.63 8.86 -16.84
CA LEU A 127 -15.77 9.11 -15.94
C LEU A 127 -15.76 8.23 -14.68
N ILE A 128 -15.27 6.99 -14.79
CA ILE A 128 -15.26 6.02 -13.69
C ILE A 128 -14.00 6.16 -12.82
N GLN A 129 -12.91 6.71 -13.36
CA GLN A 129 -11.62 6.80 -12.69
C GLN A 129 -11.68 7.48 -11.30
N PRO A 130 -12.35 8.64 -11.10
CA PRO A 130 -12.43 9.28 -9.79
C PRO A 130 -13.15 8.41 -8.75
N LEU A 131 -14.18 7.67 -9.18
CA LEU A 131 -14.92 6.74 -8.33
C LEU A 131 -14.02 5.57 -7.91
N VAL A 132 -13.23 5.04 -8.84
CA VAL A 132 -12.25 3.97 -8.58
C VAL A 132 -11.19 4.45 -7.60
N ASP A 133 -10.59 5.62 -7.82
CA ASP A 133 -9.54 6.17 -6.95
C ASP A 133 -10.09 6.44 -5.54
N ALA A 134 -11.29 7.02 -5.42
CA ALA A 134 -11.97 7.20 -4.14
C ALA A 134 -12.22 5.85 -3.44
N THR A 135 -12.76 4.87 -4.16
CA THR A 135 -13.05 3.54 -3.60
C THR A 135 -11.77 2.87 -3.10
N ILE A 136 -10.69 2.94 -3.88
CA ILE A 136 -9.40 2.39 -3.51
C ILE A 136 -8.88 3.04 -2.22
N ALA A 137 -8.96 4.37 -2.12
CA ALA A 137 -8.49 5.11 -0.96
C ALA A 137 -9.29 4.77 0.31
N TRP A 138 -10.63 4.69 0.22
CA TRP A 138 -11.49 4.33 1.35
C TRP A 138 -11.28 2.89 1.81
N VAL A 139 -11.27 1.94 0.86
CA VAL A 139 -11.05 0.52 1.19
C VAL A 139 -9.66 0.31 1.79
N GLY A 140 -8.63 0.95 1.22
CA GLY A 140 -7.26 0.93 1.77
C GLY A 140 -7.19 1.49 3.18
N SER A 141 -7.92 2.58 3.47
CA SER A 141 -7.95 3.19 4.80
C SER A 141 -8.65 2.32 5.83
N ILE A 142 -9.77 1.68 5.48
CA ILE A 142 -10.47 0.72 6.34
C ILE A 142 -9.57 -0.49 6.63
N TYR A 143 -8.90 -1.00 5.60
CA TYR A 143 -7.96 -2.11 5.73
C TYR A 143 -6.81 -1.79 6.68
N LEU A 144 -6.21 -0.61 6.54
CA LEU A 144 -5.09 -0.19 7.37
C LEU A 144 -5.52 0.12 8.81
N ALA A 145 -6.69 0.73 9.01
CA ALA A 145 -7.30 0.91 10.31
C ALA A 145 -7.51 -0.43 11.05
N ALA A 146 -7.95 -1.47 10.32
CA ALA A 146 -8.12 -2.81 10.90
C ALA A 146 -6.79 -3.41 11.37
N LEU A 147 -5.73 -3.29 10.59
CA LEU A 147 -4.38 -3.74 10.99
C LEU A 147 -3.89 -3.00 12.23
N GLN A 148 -4.09 -1.69 12.26
CA GLN A 148 -3.68 -0.84 13.36
C GLN A 148 -4.42 -1.16 14.67
N ILE A 149 -5.71 -1.50 14.59
CA ILE A 149 -6.48 -2.01 15.74
C ILE A 149 -5.84 -3.31 16.27
N ILE A 150 -5.43 -4.23 15.40
CA ILE A 150 -4.78 -5.49 15.82
C ILE A 150 -3.43 -5.20 16.50
N LEU A 151 -2.65 -4.26 15.97
CA LEU A 151 -1.39 -3.83 16.59
C LEU A 151 -1.63 -3.19 17.96
N LEU A 152 -2.64 -2.34 18.08
CA LEU A 152 -3.04 -1.70 19.34
C LEU A 152 -3.47 -2.75 20.37
N LEU A 153 -4.28 -3.75 19.99
CA LEU A 153 -4.67 -4.86 20.85
C LEU A 153 -3.46 -5.67 21.32
N ARG A 154 -2.45 -5.85 20.48
CA ARG A 154 -1.19 -6.52 20.85
C ARG A 154 -0.39 -5.72 21.86
N VAL A 155 -0.25 -4.41 21.67
CA VAL A 155 0.41 -3.52 22.66
C VAL A 155 -0.34 -3.57 23.98
N TYR A 156 -1.67 -3.53 23.94
CA TYR A 156 -2.50 -3.66 25.13
C TYR A 156 -2.26 -4.97 25.90
N ALA A 157 -2.20 -6.10 25.19
CA ALA A 157 -1.88 -7.40 25.78
C ALA A 157 -0.48 -7.42 26.42
N LEU A 158 0.51 -6.84 25.75
CA LEU A 158 1.90 -6.75 26.23
C LEU A 158 2.04 -5.96 27.53
N TYR A 159 1.18 -4.94 27.72
CA TYR A 159 1.12 -4.11 28.92
C TYR A 159 0.15 -4.64 30.00
N LYS A 160 -0.05 -5.96 30.05
CA LYS A 160 -0.92 -6.64 31.03
C LYS A 160 -2.33 -6.07 31.07
N ALA A 161 -2.90 -5.76 29.90
CA ALA A 161 -4.26 -5.27 29.76
C ALA A 161 -4.55 -3.96 30.55
N SER A 162 -3.59 -3.03 30.56
CA SER A 162 -3.77 -1.73 31.22
C SER A 162 -4.82 -0.85 30.49
N LYS A 163 -6.00 -0.69 31.09
CA LYS A 163 -7.11 0.12 30.54
C LYS A 163 -6.72 1.58 30.27
N ARG A 164 -5.83 2.15 31.07
CA ARG A 164 -5.35 3.53 30.90
C ARG A 164 -4.56 3.69 29.60
N LEU A 165 -3.69 2.72 29.29
CA LEU A 165 -2.93 2.73 28.05
C LEU A 165 -3.86 2.55 26.85
N LEU A 166 -4.84 1.66 26.96
CA LEU A 166 -5.83 1.44 25.91
C LEU A 166 -6.64 2.71 25.60
N LEU A 167 -7.06 3.45 26.62
CA LEU A 167 -7.80 4.70 26.46
C LEU A 167 -6.94 5.76 25.75
N VAL A 168 -5.69 5.93 26.16
CA VAL A 168 -4.77 6.89 25.52
C VAL A 168 -4.51 6.51 24.06
N LEU A 169 -4.16 5.25 23.79
CA LEU A 169 -3.92 4.78 22.41
C LEU A 169 -5.17 4.86 21.54
N GLY A 170 -6.34 4.52 22.09
CA GLY A 170 -7.62 4.63 21.40
C GLY A 170 -7.97 6.08 21.04
N ALA A 171 -7.72 7.03 21.95
CA ALA A 171 -7.91 8.45 21.66
C ALA A 171 -6.96 8.94 20.55
N CYS A 172 -5.69 8.56 20.60
CA CYS A 172 -4.72 8.88 19.54
C CYS A 172 -5.12 8.27 18.19
N PHE A 173 -5.60 7.02 18.18
CA PHE A 173 -6.09 6.35 16.97
C PHE A 173 -7.31 7.07 16.36
N ILE A 174 -8.29 7.46 17.19
CA ILE A 174 -9.46 8.21 16.70
C ILE A 174 -9.03 9.56 16.10
N LEU A 175 -8.10 10.26 16.76
CA LEU A 175 -7.58 11.54 16.27
C LEU A 175 -6.86 11.37 14.92
N GLU A 176 -6.03 10.35 14.78
CA GLU A 176 -5.37 10.01 13.53
C GLU A 176 -6.36 9.67 12.42
N MET A 177 -7.35 8.82 12.70
CA MET A 177 -8.39 8.48 11.72
C MET A 177 -9.17 9.71 11.26
N ALA A 178 -9.43 10.67 12.17
CA ALA A 178 -10.02 11.94 11.80
C ALA A 178 -9.12 12.75 10.85
N CYS A 179 -7.80 12.77 11.08
CA CYS A 179 -6.84 13.41 10.17
C CYS A 179 -6.79 12.73 8.80
N VAL A 180 -6.80 11.39 8.75
CA VAL A 180 -6.81 10.61 7.50
C VAL A 180 -8.09 10.87 6.71
N ILE A 181 -9.25 10.81 7.35
CA ILE A 181 -10.54 11.09 6.71
C ILE A 181 -10.57 12.53 6.16
N PHE A 182 -10.09 13.49 6.95
CA PHE A 182 -9.99 14.88 6.53
C PHE A 182 -9.08 15.03 5.31
N ALA A 183 -7.89 14.41 5.33
CA ALA A 183 -6.93 14.44 4.23
C ALA A 183 -7.50 13.82 2.94
N LEU A 184 -8.21 12.69 3.05
CA LEU A 184 -8.89 12.03 1.93
C LEU A 184 -9.98 12.92 1.33
N GLN A 185 -10.85 13.48 2.18
CA GLN A 185 -11.93 14.36 1.72
C GLN A 185 -11.37 15.63 1.08
N TRP A 186 -10.31 16.19 1.66
CA TRP A 186 -9.62 17.37 1.13
C TRP A 186 -8.99 17.09 -0.24
N GLY A 187 -8.34 15.93 -0.40
CA GLY A 187 -7.75 15.50 -1.66
C GLY A 187 -8.76 15.35 -2.78
N ILE A 188 -9.98 14.90 -2.48
CA ILE A 188 -11.07 14.76 -3.47
C ILE A 188 -11.58 16.12 -3.97
N TYR A 189 -11.62 17.15 -3.11
CA TYR A 189 -12.22 18.45 -3.47
C TYR A 189 -11.24 19.50 -4.00
N SER A 190 -9.94 19.31 -3.83
CA SER A 190 -8.96 20.35 -4.12
C SER A 190 -8.02 19.94 -5.26
N ASP A 191 -8.25 20.50 -6.45
CA ASP A 191 -7.40 20.34 -7.65
C ASP A 191 -5.93 20.74 -7.46
N ARG A 192 -5.58 21.40 -6.34
CA ARG A 192 -4.20 21.85 -6.03
C ARG A 192 -3.59 21.19 -4.79
N ALA A 193 -4.23 20.17 -4.21
CA ALA A 193 -3.87 19.66 -2.88
C ALA A 193 -2.85 18.51 -2.82
N ASN A 194 -2.14 18.20 -3.90
CA ASN A 194 -1.48 16.89 -4.01
C ASN A 194 -0.42 16.61 -2.92
N ASN A 195 0.33 17.62 -2.46
CA ASN A 195 1.40 17.38 -1.49
C ASN A 195 0.97 17.65 -0.04
N TYR A 196 0.16 18.68 0.20
CA TYR A 196 -0.26 19.05 1.56
C TYR A 196 -1.27 18.06 2.14
N GLY A 197 -2.23 17.59 1.35
CA GLY A 197 -3.22 16.62 1.83
C GLY A 197 -2.53 15.31 2.26
N LEU A 198 -1.59 14.84 1.44
CA LEU A 198 -0.83 13.62 1.74
C LEU A 198 0.01 13.77 3.02
N LEU A 199 0.68 14.92 3.22
CA LEU A 199 1.43 15.18 4.46
C LEU A 199 0.52 15.25 5.70
N VAL A 200 -0.64 15.90 5.59
CA VAL A 200 -1.61 16.02 6.69
C VAL A 200 -2.14 14.65 7.12
N GLY A 201 -2.32 13.71 6.19
CA GLY A 201 -2.68 12.33 6.51
C GLY A 201 -1.50 11.48 6.98
N ALA A 202 -0.35 11.56 6.30
CA ALA A 202 0.79 10.69 6.52
C ALA A 202 1.56 10.99 7.81
N VAL A 203 1.63 12.25 8.24
CA VAL A 203 2.39 12.64 9.45
C VAL A 203 1.75 12.10 10.74
N PRO A 204 0.44 12.32 11.01
CA PRO A 204 -0.23 11.73 12.17
C PRO A 204 -0.10 10.21 12.19
N TRP A 205 -0.24 9.58 11.02
CA TRP A 205 -0.10 8.14 10.87
C TRP A 205 1.31 7.65 11.24
N ALA A 206 2.35 8.18 10.59
CA ALA A 206 3.72 7.81 10.88
C ALA A 206 4.09 8.06 12.35
N SER A 207 3.56 9.14 12.94
CA SER A 207 3.76 9.48 14.36
C SER A 207 3.13 8.44 15.29
N PHE A 208 1.94 7.95 14.97
CA PHE A 208 1.28 6.93 15.76
C PHE A 208 1.98 5.57 15.65
N GLU A 209 2.41 5.17 14.46
CA GLU A 209 3.20 3.95 14.26
C GLU A 209 4.52 4.00 15.01
N LEU A 210 5.20 5.15 14.99
CA LEU A 210 6.40 5.38 15.79
C LEU A 210 6.12 5.27 17.30
N LEU A 211 4.99 5.80 17.77
CA LEU A 211 4.56 5.66 19.17
C LEU A 211 4.35 4.19 19.54
N LEU A 212 3.66 3.41 18.72
CA LEU A 212 3.46 1.98 18.94
C LEU A 212 4.79 1.22 18.97
N LEU A 213 5.69 1.49 18.02
CA LEU A 213 7.02 0.90 17.99
C LEU A 213 7.78 1.19 19.30
N VAL A 214 7.80 2.45 19.73
CA VAL A 214 8.52 2.87 20.96
C VAL A 214 7.96 2.16 22.19
N LEU A 215 6.64 2.00 22.29
CA LEU A 215 6.01 1.27 23.39
C LEU A 215 6.38 -0.21 23.37
N ILE A 216 6.40 -0.85 22.21
CA ILE A 216 6.79 -2.27 22.08
C ILE A 216 8.26 -2.47 22.42
N LEU A 217 9.14 -1.60 21.91
CA LEU A 217 10.57 -1.65 22.24
C LEU A 217 10.79 -1.44 23.74
N ARG A 218 10.09 -0.48 24.36
CA ARG A 218 10.18 -0.23 25.80
C ARG A 218 9.68 -1.42 26.62
N ALA A 219 8.55 -2.01 26.26
CA ALA A 219 8.02 -3.19 26.93
C ALA A 219 8.96 -4.39 26.77
N SER A 220 9.51 -4.59 25.57
CA SER A 220 10.50 -5.64 25.27
C SER A 220 11.78 -5.45 26.08
N TYR A 221 12.28 -4.21 26.18
CA TYR A 221 13.45 -3.87 26.96
C TYR A 221 13.22 -4.09 28.45
N LYS A 222 12.09 -3.62 29.00
CA LYS A 222 11.74 -3.83 30.41
C LYS A 222 11.59 -5.32 30.75
N HIS A 223 10.98 -6.09 29.86
CA HIS A 223 10.88 -7.53 30.02
C HIS A 223 12.28 -8.17 30.01
N ARG A 224 13.12 -7.81 29.04
CA ARG A 224 14.51 -8.29 28.96
C ARG A 224 15.30 -7.97 30.23
N GLN A 225 15.18 -6.75 30.77
CA GLN A 225 15.87 -6.33 31.98
C GLN A 225 15.44 -7.15 33.21
N ALA A 226 14.13 -7.40 33.35
CA ALA A 226 13.60 -8.23 34.44
C ALA A 226 14.07 -9.69 34.34
N THR A 227 14.24 -10.22 33.12
CA THR A 227 14.72 -11.59 32.88
C THR A 227 16.24 -11.72 32.92
N TRP A 228 17.01 -10.64 32.71
CA TRP A 228 18.47 -10.71 32.61
C TRP A 228 19.13 -11.14 33.94
N GLY A 229 18.57 -10.73 35.09
CA GLY A 229 19.11 -11.09 36.41
C GLY A 229 18.90 -12.55 36.82
N THR A 230 17.96 -13.26 36.20
CA THR A 230 17.57 -14.64 36.52
C THR A 230 18.08 -15.66 35.48
N MET A 231 19.23 -15.38 34.86
CA MET A 231 19.88 -16.30 33.92
C MET A 231 19.97 -17.72 34.49
N ARG A 232 19.15 -18.64 33.96
CA ARG A 232 19.70 -19.82 33.26
C ARG A 232 18.74 -20.66 32.43
N ILE A 233 17.42 -20.58 32.51
CA ILE A 233 16.58 -21.60 31.84
C ILE A 233 15.35 -20.97 31.17
N GLY A 234 15.43 -20.80 29.86
CA GLY A 234 14.27 -20.61 28.98
C GLY A 234 13.59 -19.25 29.04
N LEU A 235 14.10 -18.27 28.28
CA LEU A 235 13.19 -17.25 27.72
C LEU A 235 12.05 -18.01 27.04
N ASN A 236 10.80 -17.75 27.44
CA ASN A 236 9.63 -18.36 26.81
C ASN A 236 9.76 -18.15 25.29
N PRO A 237 9.96 -19.22 24.50
CA PRO A 237 10.27 -19.10 23.07
C PRO A 237 9.19 -18.31 22.33
N LEU A 238 7.94 -18.36 22.83
CA LEU A 238 6.81 -17.57 22.38
C LEU A 238 7.08 -16.06 22.43
N LEU A 239 7.59 -15.52 23.54
CA LEU A 239 7.83 -14.08 23.64
C LEU A 239 8.94 -13.63 22.69
N LYS A 240 9.99 -14.45 22.54
CA LYS A 240 11.08 -14.17 21.60
C LYS A 240 10.56 -14.09 20.16
N ILE A 241 9.67 -15.02 19.77
CA ILE A 241 9.05 -15.05 18.45
C ILE A 241 8.13 -13.83 18.26
N VAL A 242 7.24 -13.56 19.23
CA VAL A 242 6.30 -12.43 19.16
C VAL A 242 7.02 -11.09 19.05
N VAL A 243 8.07 -10.86 19.86
CA VAL A 243 8.84 -9.62 19.82
C VAL A 243 9.59 -9.48 18.50
N ARG A 244 10.25 -10.55 18.03
CA ARG A 244 10.98 -10.53 16.76
C ARG A 244 10.05 -10.21 15.60
N ASP A 245 8.97 -10.96 15.47
CA ASP A 245 8.09 -10.87 14.31
C ASP A 245 7.28 -9.57 14.31
N SER A 246 6.89 -9.07 15.49
CA SER A 246 6.26 -7.75 15.61
C SER A 246 7.26 -6.62 15.34
N SER A 247 8.50 -6.70 15.81
CA SER A 247 9.49 -5.63 15.59
C SER A 247 9.83 -5.43 14.11
N ILE A 248 9.93 -6.52 13.34
CA ILE A 248 10.15 -6.48 11.89
C ILE A 248 8.95 -5.84 11.20
N TYR A 249 7.72 -6.10 11.67
CA TYR A 249 6.52 -5.45 11.16
C TYR A 249 6.61 -3.93 11.27
N PHE A 250 6.84 -3.41 12.48
CA PHE A 250 6.89 -1.97 12.71
C PHE A 250 8.05 -1.31 11.96
N LEU A 251 9.21 -1.97 11.90
CA LEU A 251 10.34 -1.44 11.18
C LEU A 251 10.05 -1.35 9.68
N GLY A 252 9.50 -2.42 9.08
CA GLY A 252 9.12 -2.42 7.67
C GLY A 252 8.07 -1.35 7.36
N PHE A 253 7.06 -1.20 8.24
CA PHE A 253 6.01 -0.21 8.07
C PHE A 253 6.55 1.22 8.18
N ILE A 254 7.39 1.52 9.18
CA ILE A 254 8.04 2.84 9.33
C ILE A 254 8.95 3.14 8.14
N CYS A 255 9.72 2.17 7.65
CA CYS A 255 10.54 2.33 6.45
C CYS A 255 9.67 2.65 5.22
N SER A 256 8.52 1.99 5.07
CA SER A 256 7.58 2.27 3.98
C SER A 256 6.92 3.64 4.13
N SER A 257 6.53 4.05 5.34
CA SER A 257 5.98 5.38 5.58
C SER A 257 7.01 6.48 5.35
N ALA A 258 8.27 6.25 5.74
CA ALA A 258 9.37 7.16 5.44
C ALA A 258 9.60 7.25 3.92
N LEU A 259 9.60 6.12 3.22
CA LEU A 259 9.68 6.08 1.76
C LEU A 259 8.51 6.83 1.12
N LEU A 260 7.29 6.65 1.60
CA LEU A 260 6.11 7.39 1.14
C LEU A 260 6.27 8.89 1.32
N ILE A 261 6.74 9.35 2.50
CA ILE A 261 6.97 10.77 2.77
C ILE A 261 8.08 11.31 1.86
N ILE A 262 9.17 10.58 1.66
CA ILE A 262 10.25 10.97 0.75
C ILE A 262 9.72 11.06 -0.68
N CYS A 263 8.98 10.06 -1.15
CA CYS A 263 8.34 10.09 -2.47
C CYS A 263 7.40 11.28 -2.58
N ALA A 264 6.55 11.55 -1.59
CA ALA A 264 5.64 12.69 -1.58
C ALA A 264 6.34 14.06 -1.67
N LEU A 265 7.56 14.16 -1.14
CA LEU A 265 8.33 15.41 -1.15
C LEU A 265 9.16 15.61 -2.42
N TYR A 266 9.61 14.52 -3.06
CA TYR A 266 10.58 14.58 -4.17
C TYR A 266 10.03 14.08 -5.51
N VAL A 267 8.90 13.37 -5.51
CA VAL A 267 8.31 12.72 -6.68
C VAL A 267 6.84 13.15 -6.76
N GLU A 268 6.44 13.79 -7.86
CA GLU A 268 5.05 14.21 -8.07
C GLU A 268 4.07 13.01 -8.07
N GLU A 269 4.57 11.83 -8.41
CA GLU A 269 3.86 10.55 -8.39
C GLU A 269 4.01 9.86 -7.02
N SER A 270 3.12 10.18 -6.08
CA SER A 270 3.11 9.62 -4.72
C SER A 270 2.65 8.15 -4.61
N TYR A 271 2.22 7.55 -5.72
CA TYR A 271 1.65 6.19 -5.76
C TYR A 271 2.63 5.09 -5.32
N LEU A 272 3.94 5.31 -5.45
CA LEU A 272 4.95 4.31 -5.09
C LEU A 272 4.89 3.93 -3.61
N GLY A 273 4.79 4.92 -2.73
CA GLY A 273 4.75 4.68 -1.30
C GLY A 273 3.46 4.01 -0.83
N VAL A 274 2.34 4.30 -1.51
CA VAL A 274 1.05 3.66 -1.22
C VAL A 274 1.09 2.19 -1.62
N ALA A 275 1.64 1.88 -2.81
CA ALA A 275 1.78 0.51 -3.29
C ALA A 275 2.71 -0.32 -2.38
N SER A 276 3.84 0.25 -1.93
CA SER A 276 4.75 -0.46 -1.02
C SER A 276 4.13 -0.67 0.37
N GLY A 277 3.41 0.32 0.89
CA GLY A 277 2.71 0.21 2.17
C GLY A 277 1.63 -0.86 2.15
N ALA A 278 0.81 -0.88 1.10
CA ALA A 278 -0.21 -1.90 0.90
C ALA A 278 0.40 -3.31 0.76
N ALA A 279 1.49 -3.45 0.01
CA ALA A 279 2.18 -4.73 -0.15
C ALA A 279 2.71 -5.26 1.20
N LEU A 280 3.37 -4.42 1.98
CA LEU A 280 3.88 -4.80 3.30
C LEU A 280 2.75 -5.15 4.27
N ALA A 281 1.66 -4.39 4.25
CA ALA A 281 0.47 -4.67 5.03
C ALA A 281 -0.13 -6.04 4.67
N ASN A 282 -0.20 -6.38 3.38
CA ASN A 282 -0.68 -7.67 2.86
C ASN A 282 0.22 -8.86 3.19
N LEU A 283 1.54 -8.65 3.22
CA LEU A 283 2.53 -9.67 3.58
C LEU A 283 2.54 -9.93 5.09
N LEU A 284 2.53 -8.88 5.87
CA LEU A 284 2.81 -8.96 7.30
C LEU A 284 1.53 -9.08 8.15
N GLY A 285 0.41 -8.52 7.68
CA GLY A 285 -0.89 -8.57 8.36
C GLY A 285 -1.39 -9.99 8.64
N PRO A 286 -1.49 -10.88 7.63
CA PRO A 286 -1.89 -12.27 7.84
C PRO A 286 -0.95 -13.02 8.80
N ARG A 287 0.37 -12.81 8.69
CA ARG A 287 1.37 -13.40 9.59
C ARG A 287 1.18 -12.94 11.05
N LEU A 288 0.82 -11.67 11.23
CA LEU A 288 0.45 -11.10 12.52
C LEU A 288 -0.73 -11.89 13.12
N VAL A 289 -1.79 -12.13 12.35
CA VAL A 289 -2.96 -12.85 12.87
C VAL A 289 -2.64 -14.32 13.15
N LEU A 290 -1.90 -15.02 12.29
CA LEU A 290 -1.49 -16.42 12.51
C LEU A 290 -0.66 -16.59 13.78
N THR A 291 0.20 -15.62 14.09
CA THR A 291 1.04 -15.67 15.29
C THR A 291 0.21 -15.51 16.58
N LEU A 292 -1.00 -14.94 16.52
CA LEU A 292 -1.89 -14.86 17.68
C LEU A 292 -2.59 -16.20 17.99
N ARG A 293 -2.61 -17.13 17.05
CA ARG A 293 -3.30 -18.42 17.19
C ARG A 293 -2.38 -19.54 17.69
N LYS A 294 -1.07 -19.39 17.52
CA LYS A 294 -0.07 -20.32 18.06
C LYS A 294 0.12 -20.11 19.55
#